data_AF-A0A2V7TZ26-F1
#
_entry.id   AF-A0A2V7TZ26-F1
#
_cell.length_a   1.000
_cell.length_b   1.000
_cell.length_c   1.000
_cell.angle_alpha   90.00
_cell.angle_beta   90.00
_cell.angle_gamma   90.00
#
_symmetry.space_group_name_H-M   'P 1'
#
loop_
_entity.id
_entity.type
_entity.pdbx_description
1 polymer ?
#
loop_
_entity_poly.entity_id
_entity_poly.type
_entity_poly.pdbx_seq_one_letter_code
_entity_poly.pdbx_strand_id
1 'polypeptide(L)'
;MRALVLVSILIFAPSAARAEATRVYSLRGADCESCADKVRGELKKVKGVKKVDFDRQKVEITVRLDETVADADVLAAVERAGLKAVAGAGHGAYLPAERYPAGADVQVLSRDGSAVGRLDKLRVPDKYTVFDVYAEWCGPCRLVDARLRELIAGRKDLAVRKLNVVDFDSPLAKELGSRVEVLPYVIVFDPAGKRTDIAGADFGKLDKALGVAR
;
A
#
# COMPACT_ATOMS: atom_id res chain seq x y z
N MET A 1 80.59 -4.10 6.27
CA MET A 1 79.82 -2.85 6.07
C MET A 1 79.02 -2.98 4.78
N ARG A 2 77.69 -2.74 4.85
CA ARG A 2 76.75 -2.46 3.75
C ARG A 2 76.42 -3.64 2.80
N ALA A 3 75.22 -4.22 2.97
CA ALA A 3 74.02 -3.98 2.13
C ALA A 3 73.97 -5.00 0.98
N LEU A 4 72.87 -5.61 0.56
CA LEU A 4 71.50 -5.15 0.44
C LEU A 4 70.52 -6.24 0.92
N VAL A 5 69.51 -5.83 1.69
CA VAL A 5 68.28 -6.62 1.88
C VAL A 5 67.34 -6.23 0.74
N LEU A 6 67.07 -7.18 -0.17
CA LEU A 6 66.03 -7.06 -1.18
C LEU A 6 64.66 -7.10 -0.49
N VAL A 7 64.08 -5.93 -0.25
CA VAL A 7 62.69 -5.78 0.19
C VAL A 7 61.81 -5.93 -1.04
N SER A 8 61.26 -7.13 -1.24
CA SER A 8 60.20 -7.38 -2.21
C SER A 8 58.94 -6.63 -1.78
N ILE A 9 58.72 -5.47 -2.39
CA ILE A 9 57.49 -4.69 -2.24
C ILE A 9 56.38 -5.43 -2.99
N LEU A 10 55.54 -6.15 -2.25
CA LEU A 10 54.24 -6.62 -2.73
C LEU A 10 53.35 -5.38 -2.95
N ILE A 11 53.16 -5.02 -4.20
CA ILE A 11 52.18 -4.02 -4.62
C ILE A 11 50.79 -4.61 -4.32
N PHE A 12 50.21 -4.23 -3.18
CA PHE A 12 48.79 -4.42 -2.93
C PHE A 12 48.02 -3.50 -3.88
N ALA A 13 47.56 -4.03 -5.01
CA ALA A 13 46.57 -3.36 -5.83
C ALA A 13 45.29 -3.21 -4.98
N PRO A 14 44.76 -1.99 -4.77
CA PRO A 14 43.47 -1.83 -4.14
C PRO A 14 42.45 -2.60 -4.98
N SER A 15 41.82 -3.60 -4.39
CA SER A 15 40.66 -4.26 -4.99
C SER A 15 39.70 -3.17 -5.43
N ALA A 16 39.38 -3.13 -6.73
CA ALA A 16 38.32 -2.28 -7.25
C ALA A 16 37.00 -2.75 -6.63
N ALA A 17 36.74 -2.33 -5.40
CA ALA A 17 35.41 -2.27 -4.86
C ALA A 17 34.64 -1.41 -5.87
N ARG A 18 33.74 -2.05 -6.62
CA ARG A 18 32.85 -1.33 -7.53
C ARG A 18 32.20 -0.23 -6.70
N ALA A 19 32.36 1.02 -7.14
CA ALA A 19 31.71 2.13 -6.49
C ALA A 19 30.20 1.84 -6.46
N GLU A 20 29.60 1.92 -5.27
CA GLU A 20 28.19 1.62 -5.05
C GLU A 20 27.40 2.93 -4.99
N ALA A 21 26.28 2.97 -5.69
CA ALA A 21 25.32 4.06 -5.64
C ALA A 21 24.04 3.61 -4.94
N THR A 22 23.42 4.55 -4.23
CA THR A 22 22.03 4.43 -3.78
C THR A 22 21.15 5.28 -4.68
N ARG A 23 20.18 4.66 -5.36
CA ARG A 23 19.23 5.35 -6.24
C ARG A 23 17.80 5.05 -5.80
N VAL A 24 16.93 6.04 -5.95
CA VAL A 24 15.50 5.92 -5.63
C VAL A 24 14.72 5.84 -6.94
N TYR A 25 13.74 4.94 -6.98
CA TYR A 25 12.80 4.83 -8.07
C TYR A 25 11.39 4.83 -7.53
N SER A 26 10.57 5.68 -8.11
CA SER A 26 9.16 5.82 -7.75
C SER A 26 8.30 4.88 -8.57
N LEU A 27 7.54 4.00 -7.90
CA LEU A 27 6.68 3.03 -8.59
C LEU A 27 5.33 3.66 -8.98
N ARG A 28 4.81 3.23 -10.12
CA ARG A 28 3.49 3.57 -10.66
C ARG A 28 2.72 2.29 -10.97
N GLY A 29 1.42 2.34 -10.75
CA GLY A 29 0.53 1.20 -11.03
C GLY A 29 0.53 0.12 -9.96
N ALA A 30 1.14 0.37 -8.79
CA ALA A 30 1.01 -0.53 -7.65
C ALA A 30 -0.44 -0.51 -7.17
N ASP A 31 -1.05 -1.68 -7.00
CA ASP A 31 -2.39 -1.85 -6.44
C ASP A 31 -2.36 -2.57 -5.07
N CYS A 32 -1.17 -3.01 -4.64
CA CYS A 32 -0.96 -3.80 -3.43
C CYS A 32 0.46 -3.64 -2.85
N GLU A 33 0.63 -3.88 -1.54
CA GLU A 33 1.98 -3.93 -0.92
C GLU A 33 2.82 -5.10 -1.44
N SER A 34 2.22 -6.29 -1.62
CA SER A 34 2.91 -7.49 -2.11
C SER A 34 3.41 -7.37 -3.55
N CYS A 35 3.00 -6.32 -4.27
CA CYS A 35 3.50 -5.97 -5.58
C CYS A 35 4.99 -5.60 -5.50
N ALA A 36 5.44 -5.05 -4.37
CA ALA A 36 6.84 -4.77 -4.10
C ALA A 36 7.69 -6.05 -3.98
N ASP A 37 7.13 -7.18 -3.55
CA ASP A 37 7.87 -8.44 -3.43
C ASP A 37 8.27 -8.99 -4.81
N LYS A 38 7.37 -8.87 -5.79
CA LYS A 38 7.67 -9.21 -7.19
C LYS A 38 8.78 -8.33 -7.74
N VAL A 39 8.71 -7.02 -7.51
CA VAL A 39 9.76 -6.06 -7.91
C VAL A 39 11.09 -6.41 -7.26
N ARG A 40 11.12 -6.67 -5.96
CA ARG A 40 12.33 -7.13 -5.25
C ARG A 40 12.88 -8.42 -5.86
N GLY A 41 12.01 -9.37 -6.21
CA GLY A 41 12.36 -10.63 -6.85
C GLY A 41 13.02 -10.44 -8.22
N GLU A 42 12.50 -9.54 -9.06
CA GLU A 42 13.09 -9.22 -10.37
C GLU A 42 14.39 -8.43 -10.25
N LEU A 43 14.47 -7.47 -9.33
CA LEU A 43 15.67 -6.66 -9.12
C LEU A 43 16.85 -7.46 -8.58
N LYS A 44 16.61 -8.49 -7.76
CA LYS A 44 17.66 -9.42 -7.31
C LYS A 44 18.32 -10.18 -8.46
N LYS A 45 17.66 -10.29 -9.62
CA LYS A 45 18.23 -10.94 -10.82
C LYS A 45 19.14 -10.00 -11.62
N VAL A 46 19.10 -8.69 -11.35
CA VAL A 46 19.94 -7.69 -12.02
C VAL A 46 21.34 -7.74 -11.42
N LYS A 47 22.34 -8.08 -12.23
CA LYS A 47 23.75 -8.12 -11.81
C LYS A 47 24.18 -6.73 -11.33
N GLY A 48 24.70 -6.68 -10.11
CA GLY A 48 25.18 -5.44 -9.49
C GLY A 48 24.20 -4.83 -8.49
N VAL A 49 22.94 -5.29 -8.43
CA VAL A 49 22.02 -4.92 -7.34
C VAL A 49 22.43 -5.65 -6.05
N LYS A 50 22.55 -4.91 -4.95
CA LYS A 50 22.93 -5.42 -3.62
C LYS A 50 21.75 -5.47 -2.66
N LYS A 51 20.97 -4.40 -2.63
CA LYS A 51 19.86 -4.22 -1.69
C LYS A 51 18.71 -3.48 -2.35
N VAL A 52 17.50 -3.87 -2.00
CA VAL A 52 16.27 -3.18 -2.39
C VAL A 52 15.42 -3.02 -1.15
N ASP A 53 15.13 -1.77 -0.79
CA ASP A 53 14.19 -1.39 0.27
C ASP A 53 12.95 -0.77 -0.38
N PHE A 54 11.76 -1.02 0.16
CA PHE A 54 10.49 -0.46 -0.34
C PHE A 54 9.85 0.38 0.75
N ASP A 55 9.56 1.64 0.42
CA ASP A 55 8.76 2.55 1.23
C ASP A 55 7.30 2.45 0.76
N ARG A 56 6.47 1.78 1.55
CA ARG A 56 5.03 1.57 1.28
C ARG A 56 4.25 2.87 1.23
N GLN A 57 4.63 3.87 2.02
CA GLN A 57 3.88 5.12 2.14
C GLN A 57 4.15 6.02 0.93
N LYS A 58 5.41 6.08 0.48
CA LYS A 58 5.79 6.85 -0.71
C LYS A 58 5.64 6.08 -2.00
N VAL A 59 5.51 4.76 -1.94
CA VAL A 59 5.49 3.86 -3.11
C VAL A 59 6.80 3.97 -3.89
N GLU A 60 7.91 3.91 -3.17
CA GLU A 60 9.27 4.10 -3.69
C GLU A 60 10.16 2.92 -3.34
N ILE A 61 11.05 2.55 -4.25
CA ILE A 61 12.13 1.61 -3.97
C ILE A 61 13.46 2.37 -3.87
N THR A 62 14.22 2.07 -2.82
CA THR A 62 15.62 2.49 -2.68
C THR A 62 16.49 1.30 -3.01
N VAL A 63 17.29 1.43 -4.07
CA VAL A 63 18.15 0.36 -4.58
C VAL A 63 19.60 0.74 -4.31
N ARG A 64 20.35 -0.16 -3.67
CA ARG A 64 21.82 -0.10 -3.63
C ARG A 64 22.36 -0.98 -4.74
N LEU A 65 23.14 -0.40 -5.64
CA LEU A 65 23.65 -1.05 -6.84
C LEU A 65 25.07 -0.58 -7.16
N ASP A 66 25.80 -1.38 -7.93
CA ASP A 66 27.06 -0.95 -8.55
C ASP A 66 26.78 0.25 -9.48
N GLU A 67 27.60 1.30 -9.45
CA GLU A 67 27.44 2.53 -10.25
C GLU A 67 27.28 2.28 -11.76
N THR A 68 27.87 1.18 -12.24
CA THR A 68 27.83 0.76 -13.65
C THR A 68 26.47 0.26 -14.12
N VAL A 69 25.54 -0.05 -13.20
CA VAL A 69 24.19 -0.50 -13.57
C VAL A 69 23.41 0.70 -14.09
N ALA A 70 22.82 0.58 -15.28
CA ALA A 70 22.03 1.65 -15.88
C ALA A 70 20.63 1.68 -15.27
N ASP A 71 20.05 2.89 -15.17
CA ASP A 71 18.66 3.04 -14.71
C ASP A 71 17.69 2.24 -15.59
N ALA A 72 17.97 2.13 -16.89
CA ALA A 72 17.19 1.32 -17.84
C ALA A 72 17.09 -0.16 -17.42
N ASP A 73 18.15 -0.74 -16.85
CA ASP A 73 18.13 -2.14 -16.39
C ASP A 73 17.21 -2.32 -15.18
N VAL A 74 17.20 -1.32 -14.29
CA VAL A 74 16.33 -1.28 -13.12
C VAL A 74 14.87 -1.11 -13.54
N LEU A 75 14.59 -0.16 -14.43
CA LEU A 75 13.24 0.08 -14.95
C LEU A 75 12.69 -1.15 -15.70
N ALA A 76 13.51 -1.79 -16.54
CA ALA A 76 13.11 -3.02 -17.23
C ALA A 76 12.83 -4.17 -16.26
N ALA A 77 13.54 -4.26 -15.12
CA ALA A 77 13.25 -5.23 -14.08
C ALA A 77 11.91 -4.95 -13.38
N VAL A 78 11.60 -3.69 -13.12
CA VAL A 78 10.29 -3.29 -12.59
C VAL A 78 9.16 -3.63 -13.58
N GLU A 79 9.37 -3.40 -14.88
CA GLU A 79 8.40 -3.74 -15.92
C GLU A 79 8.15 -5.25 -16.04
N ARG A 80 9.18 -6.08 -15.90
CA ARG A 80 9.01 -7.55 -15.83
C ARG A 80 8.17 -8.00 -14.63
N ALA A 81 8.15 -7.21 -13.55
CA ALA A 81 7.29 -7.44 -12.40
C ALA A 81 5.84 -6.96 -12.62
N GLY A 82 5.54 -6.33 -13.77
CA GLY A 82 4.21 -5.83 -14.14
C GLY A 82 3.92 -4.41 -13.66
N LEU A 83 4.92 -3.66 -13.18
CA LEU A 83 4.77 -2.28 -12.73
C LEU A 83 5.54 -1.32 -13.63
N LYS A 84 5.27 -0.02 -13.46
CA LYS A 84 6.11 1.03 -14.05
C LYS A 84 6.89 1.73 -12.95
N ALA A 85 8.03 2.30 -13.30
CA ALA A 85 8.78 3.16 -12.40
C ALA A 85 9.36 4.36 -13.13
N VAL A 86 9.67 5.40 -12.36
CA VAL A 86 10.47 6.53 -12.82
C VAL A 86 11.67 6.68 -11.89
N ALA A 87 12.83 7.04 -12.44
CA ALA A 87 13.99 7.38 -11.63
C ALA A 87 13.72 8.67 -10.83
N GLY A 88 14.13 8.69 -9.57
CA GLY A 88 13.90 9.80 -8.64
C GLY A 88 12.80 9.53 -7.61
N ALA A 89 12.87 10.29 -6.52
CA ALA A 89 11.89 10.29 -5.44
C ALA A 89 10.74 11.29 -5.71
N GLY A 90 9.67 11.20 -4.95
CA GLY A 90 8.53 12.11 -4.97
C GLY A 90 7.49 11.79 -6.04
N HIS A 91 7.63 10.68 -6.75
CA HIS A 91 6.74 10.30 -7.84
C HIS A 91 6.04 8.95 -7.61
N GLY A 92 6.08 8.37 -6.41
CA GLY A 92 5.41 7.11 -6.17
C GLY A 92 3.90 7.34 -5.96
N ALA A 93 3.06 6.43 -6.47
CA ALA A 93 1.64 6.42 -6.14
C ALA A 93 1.00 5.05 -6.38
N TYR A 94 0.07 4.67 -5.51
CA TYR A 94 -0.85 3.56 -5.76
C TYR A 94 -1.87 3.94 -6.83
N LEU A 95 -2.49 2.92 -7.43
CA LEU A 95 -3.63 3.13 -8.33
C LEU A 95 -4.75 3.83 -7.57
N PRO A 96 -5.32 4.91 -8.15
CA PRO A 96 -6.42 5.62 -7.53
C PRO A 96 -7.61 4.68 -7.34
N ALA A 97 -8.34 4.86 -6.23
CA ALA A 97 -9.62 4.19 -6.05
C ALA A 97 -10.58 4.60 -7.19
N GLU A 98 -11.33 3.64 -7.69
CA GLU A 98 -12.33 3.89 -8.71
C GLU A 98 -13.51 4.68 -8.12
N ARG A 99 -14.18 5.47 -8.95
CA ARG A 99 -15.23 6.38 -8.49
C ARG A 99 -16.51 5.61 -8.18
N TYR A 100 -17.21 6.05 -7.14
CA TYR A 100 -18.57 5.62 -6.85
C TYR A 100 -19.55 6.25 -7.87
N PRO A 101 -20.72 5.62 -8.11
CA PRO A 101 -21.76 6.19 -8.97
C PRO A 101 -22.16 7.61 -8.53
N ALA A 102 -22.53 8.45 -9.51
CA ALA A 102 -22.99 9.80 -9.23
C ALA A 102 -24.23 9.78 -8.32
N GLY A 103 -24.23 10.62 -7.27
CA GLY A 103 -25.33 10.70 -6.30
C GLY A 103 -25.31 9.62 -5.21
N ALA A 104 -24.34 8.70 -5.22
CA ALA A 104 -24.15 7.76 -4.12
C ALA A 104 -23.76 8.49 -2.82
N ASP A 105 -24.32 8.07 -1.68
CA ASP A 105 -24.02 8.63 -0.36
C ASP A 105 -22.69 8.08 0.17
N VAL A 106 -21.60 8.67 -0.32
CA VAL A 106 -20.23 8.22 -0.02
C VAL A 106 -19.43 9.41 0.46
N GLN A 107 -18.76 9.25 1.61
CA GLN A 107 -17.88 10.27 2.15
C GLN A 107 -16.57 9.64 2.59
N VAL A 108 -15.45 10.29 2.29
CA VAL A 108 -14.15 9.96 2.87
C VAL A 108 -14.00 10.80 4.12
N LEU A 109 -14.13 10.18 5.29
CA LEU A 109 -14.06 10.89 6.58
C LEU A 109 -12.62 11.01 7.08
N SER A 110 -11.75 10.07 6.70
CA SER A 110 -10.32 10.15 6.97
C SER A 110 -9.55 9.75 5.72
N ARG A 111 -8.77 10.70 5.19
CA ARG A 111 -7.91 10.49 4.01
C ARG A 111 -6.45 10.26 4.41
N ASP A 112 -6.03 10.87 5.50
CA ASP A 112 -4.64 10.99 5.96
C ASP A 112 -4.38 10.20 7.27
N GLY A 113 -5.32 9.38 7.71
CA GLY A 113 -5.21 8.63 8.96
C GLY A 113 -5.59 9.44 10.21
N SER A 114 -6.11 10.67 10.07
CA SER A 114 -6.68 11.42 11.19
C SER A 114 -7.86 10.69 11.83
N ALA A 115 -7.93 10.75 13.16
CA ALA A 115 -9.05 10.22 13.93
C ALA A 115 -10.36 10.96 13.59
N VAL A 116 -11.48 10.26 13.64
CA VAL A 116 -12.79 10.80 13.22
C VAL A 116 -13.79 10.90 14.37
N GLY A 117 -13.43 10.38 15.54
CA GLY A 117 -14.29 10.32 16.70
C GLY A 117 -15.26 9.15 16.66
N ARG A 118 -16.32 9.26 17.47
CA ARG A 118 -17.28 8.17 17.68
C ARG A 118 -18.08 7.85 16.41
N LEU A 119 -17.82 6.67 15.84
CA LEU A 119 -18.50 6.21 14.61
C LEU A 119 -20.03 6.18 14.71
N ASP A 120 -20.60 5.90 15.89
CA ASP A 120 -22.06 5.93 16.09
C ASP A 120 -22.68 7.31 15.84
N LYS A 121 -21.89 8.39 15.97
CA LYS A 121 -22.30 9.77 15.68
C LYS A 121 -22.13 10.17 14.22
N LEU A 122 -21.42 9.37 13.44
CA LEU A 122 -21.14 9.61 12.02
C LEU A 122 -22.06 8.80 11.09
N ARG A 123 -23.05 8.12 11.67
CA ARG A 123 -24.07 7.37 10.95
C ARG A 123 -25.03 8.28 10.20
N VAL A 124 -25.62 7.74 9.14
CA VAL A 124 -26.78 8.34 8.51
C VAL A 124 -28.04 7.71 9.12
N PRO A 125 -28.95 8.50 9.71
CA PRO A 125 -30.23 8.00 10.20
C PRO A 125 -31.01 7.28 9.10
N ASP A 126 -31.78 6.25 9.48
CA ASP A 126 -32.66 5.45 8.60
C ASP A 126 -31.96 4.76 7.42
N LYS A 127 -30.62 4.70 7.43
CA LYS A 127 -29.81 3.99 6.44
C LYS A 127 -28.91 2.95 7.08
N TYR A 128 -28.52 1.97 6.28
CA TYR A 128 -27.30 1.22 6.54
C TYR A 128 -26.11 2.16 6.38
N THR A 129 -25.28 2.28 7.43
CA THR A 129 -24.01 3.01 7.34
C THR A 129 -22.85 2.00 7.41
N VAL A 130 -22.06 1.95 6.35
CA VAL A 130 -20.84 1.16 6.27
C VAL A 130 -19.65 2.06 6.52
N PHE A 131 -18.83 1.75 7.52
CA PHE A 131 -17.49 2.29 7.65
C PHE A 131 -16.51 1.29 7.03
N ASP A 132 -15.92 1.68 5.90
CA ASP A 132 -14.90 0.93 5.17
C ASP A 132 -13.51 1.38 5.64
N VAL A 133 -12.90 0.61 6.55
CA VAL A 133 -11.55 0.87 7.06
C VAL A 133 -10.56 0.17 6.14
N TYR A 134 -9.71 0.96 5.50
CA TYR A 134 -8.87 0.51 4.41
C TYR A 134 -7.50 1.20 4.43
N ALA A 135 -6.61 0.73 3.55
CA ALA A 135 -5.41 1.46 3.17
C ALA A 135 -5.15 1.30 1.67
N GLU A 136 -4.45 2.26 1.06
CA GLU A 136 -4.18 2.25 -0.39
C GLU A 136 -3.30 1.06 -0.82
N TRP A 137 -2.48 0.58 0.11
CA TRP A 137 -1.59 -0.58 -0.04
C TRP A 137 -2.27 -1.93 0.21
N CYS A 138 -3.53 -1.92 0.66
CA CYS A 138 -4.30 -3.12 0.97
C CYS A 138 -5.05 -3.63 -0.27
N GLY A 139 -4.51 -4.69 -0.90
CA GLY A 139 -5.14 -5.34 -2.05
C GLY A 139 -6.57 -5.82 -1.79
N PRO A 140 -6.83 -6.64 -0.75
CA PRO A 140 -8.19 -7.13 -0.45
C PRO A 140 -9.21 -6.02 -0.15
N CYS A 141 -8.77 -4.86 0.33
CA CYS A 141 -9.64 -3.70 0.55
C CYS A 141 -10.28 -3.21 -0.75
N ARG A 142 -9.59 -3.35 -1.90
CA ARG A 142 -10.15 -2.98 -3.21
C ARG A 142 -11.33 -3.87 -3.61
N LEU A 143 -11.35 -5.13 -3.16
CA LEU A 143 -12.46 -6.04 -3.42
C LEU A 143 -13.70 -5.67 -2.59
N VAL A 144 -13.50 -5.28 -1.33
CA VAL A 144 -14.58 -4.73 -0.49
C VAL A 144 -15.13 -3.44 -1.09
N ASP A 145 -14.25 -2.51 -1.50
CA ASP A 145 -14.66 -1.28 -2.16
C ASP A 145 -15.47 -1.53 -3.44
N ALA A 146 -15.04 -2.48 -4.28
CA ALA A 146 -15.78 -2.87 -5.48
C ALA A 146 -17.19 -3.40 -5.16
N ARG A 147 -17.32 -4.26 -4.14
CA ARG A 147 -18.63 -4.76 -3.68
C ARG A 147 -19.52 -3.63 -3.16
N LEU A 148 -18.97 -2.69 -2.40
CA LEU A 148 -19.72 -1.53 -1.91
C LEU A 148 -20.19 -0.62 -3.05
N ARG A 149 -19.36 -0.42 -4.09
CA ARG A 149 -19.73 0.32 -5.31
C ARG A 149 -20.86 -0.36 -6.08
N GLU A 150 -20.82 -1.67 -6.21
CA GLU A 150 -21.90 -2.47 -6.82
C GLU A 150 -23.21 -2.31 -6.03
N LEU A 151 -23.16 -2.52 -4.71
CA LEU A 151 -24.35 -2.49 -3.85
C LEU A 151 -25.01 -1.10 -3.82
N ILE A 152 -24.23 -0.03 -3.70
CA ILE A 152 -24.77 1.33 -3.59
C ILE A 152 -25.31 1.86 -4.93
N ALA A 153 -24.94 1.29 -6.07
CA ALA A 153 -25.49 1.68 -7.37
C ALA A 153 -27.01 1.45 -7.45
N GLY A 154 -27.52 0.42 -6.77
CA GLY A 154 -28.95 0.08 -6.73
C GLY A 154 -29.67 0.49 -5.45
N ARG A 155 -28.96 1.04 -4.45
CA ARG A 155 -29.49 1.25 -3.10
C ARG A 155 -29.39 2.70 -2.64
N LYS A 156 -30.55 3.26 -2.27
CA LYS A 156 -30.65 4.62 -1.69
C LYS A 156 -30.57 4.63 -0.16
N ASP A 157 -30.75 3.46 0.45
CA ASP A 157 -30.73 3.22 1.90
C ASP A 157 -29.34 2.84 2.42
N LEU A 158 -28.30 2.97 1.58
CA LEU A 158 -26.92 2.65 1.93
C LEU A 158 -26.06 3.92 1.89
N ALA A 159 -25.27 4.12 2.95
CA ALA A 159 -24.25 5.15 3.06
C ALA A 159 -22.89 4.51 3.34
N VAL A 160 -21.84 4.95 2.63
CA VAL A 160 -20.47 4.48 2.82
C VAL A 160 -19.61 5.61 3.38
N ARG A 161 -18.83 5.31 4.41
CA ARG A 161 -17.89 6.19 5.11
C ARG A 161 -16.51 5.56 5.03
N LYS A 162 -15.65 6.11 4.19
CA LYS A 162 -14.30 5.58 3.96
C LYS A 162 -13.33 6.14 4.99
N LEU A 163 -12.56 5.25 5.61
CA LEU A 163 -11.59 5.56 6.66
C LEU A 163 -10.23 4.98 6.25
N ASN A 164 -9.38 5.81 5.63
CA ASN A 164 -8.03 5.41 5.27
C ASN A 164 -7.14 5.45 6.52
N VAL A 165 -6.68 4.29 6.99
CA VAL A 165 -5.75 4.26 8.12
C VAL A 165 -4.37 4.78 7.74
N VAL A 166 -3.99 4.73 6.46
CA VAL A 166 -2.64 5.04 5.94
C VAL A 166 -1.57 4.09 6.48
N ASP A 167 -1.52 3.89 7.79
CA ASP A 167 -0.66 3.01 8.55
C ASP A 167 -1.37 2.53 9.84
N PHE A 168 -0.95 1.39 10.38
CA PHE A 168 -1.50 0.82 11.61
C PHE A 168 -1.17 1.66 12.87
N ASP A 169 -0.20 2.57 12.78
CA ASP A 169 0.14 3.50 13.87
C ASP A 169 -0.57 4.87 13.79
N SER A 170 -1.46 5.07 12.81
CA SER A 170 -2.19 6.32 12.62
C SER A 170 -3.11 6.67 13.80
N PRO A 171 -3.45 7.97 13.99
CA PRO A 171 -4.46 8.38 14.98
C PRO A 171 -5.79 7.62 14.82
N LEU A 172 -6.24 7.41 13.59
CA LEU A 172 -7.43 6.63 13.28
C LEU A 172 -7.28 5.17 13.72
N ALA A 173 -6.17 4.51 13.41
CA ALA A 173 -5.96 3.12 13.79
C ALA A 173 -5.94 2.95 15.33
N LYS A 174 -5.29 3.88 16.04
CA LYS A 174 -5.29 3.94 17.50
C LYS A 174 -6.69 4.15 18.09
N GLU A 175 -7.50 5.02 17.48
CA GLU A 175 -8.90 5.26 17.89
C GLU A 175 -9.76 4.00 17.70
N LEU A 176 -9.56 3.26 16.61
CA LEU A 176 -10.31 2.03 16.32
C LEU A 176 -9.82 0.82 17.12
N GLY A 177 -8.59 0.88 17.66
CA GLY A 177 -7.97 -0.13 18.52
C GLY A 177 -7.52 -1.40 17.78
N SER A 178 -7.26 -2.49 18.51
CA SER A 178 -6.73 -3.75 17.94
C SER A 178 -7.60 -4.40 16.87
N ARG A 179 -8.84 -3.93 16.71
CA ARG A 179 -9.79 -4.35 15.68
C ARG A 179 -9.27 -4.11 14.26
N VAL A 180 -8.40 -3.12 14.07
CA VAL A 180 -7.89 -2.75 12.74
C VAL A 180 -6.48 -3.23 12.47
N GLU A 181 -5.94 -4.15 13.28
CA GLU A 181 -4.64 -4.82 13.00
C GLU A 181 -4.71 -5.73 11.76
N VAL A 182 -5.92 -5.97 11.23
CA VAL A 182 -6.16 -6.69 9.98
C VAL A 182 -7.03 -5.83 9.07
N LEU A 183 -6.61 -5.66 7.82
CA LEU A 183 -7.37 -4.97 6.78
C LEU A 183 -7.87 -5.94 5.69
N PRO A 184 -8.99 -5.64 5.02
CA PRO A 184 -9.95 -4.58 5.36
C PRO A 184 -10.66 -4.86 6.68
N TYR A 185 -11.17 -3.80 7.31
CA TYR A 185 -12.08 -3.93 8.44
C TYR A 185 -13.35 -3.13 8.14
N VAL A 186 -14.50 -3.79 8.21
CA VAL A 186 -15.78 -3.19 7.82
C VAL A 186 -16.70 -3.16 9.03
N ILE A 187 -17.28 -2.00 9.29
CA ILE A 187 -18.22 -1.80 10.39
C ILE A 187 -19.54 -1.38 9.78
N VAL A 188 -20.57 -2.19 9.98
CA VAL A 188 -21.91 -1.92 9.47
C VAL A 188 -22.80 -1.55 10.64
N PHE A 189 -23.47 -0.41 10.54
CA PHE A 189 -24.64 -0.10 11.36
C PHE A 189 -25.89 -0.26 10.50
N ASP A 190 -26.84 -1.06 10.93
CA ASP A 190 -28.17 -1.12 10.30
C ASP A 190 -29.00 0.14 10.65
N PRO A 191 -30.17 0.35 10.01
CA PRO A 191 -31.04 1.49 10.33
C PRO A 191 -31.44 1.56 11.81
N ALA A 192 -31.64 0.42 12.47
CA ALA A 192 -31.95 0.33 13.90
C ALA A 192 -30.74 0.64 14.81
N GLY A 193 -29.54 0.68 14.24
CA GLY A 193 -28.30 0.96 14.95
C GLY A 193 -27.57 -0.21 15.53
N LYS A 194 -27.94 -1.42 15.14
CA LYS A 194 -27.15 -2.61 15.44
C LYS A 194 -25.82 -2.55 14.70
N ARG A 195 -24.73 -2.65 15.46
CA ARG A 195 -23.36 -2.72 14.93
C ARG A 195 -22.98 -4.15 14.58
N THR A 196 -22.34 -4.33 13.42
CA THR A 196 -21.68 -5.58 13.01
C THR A 196 -20.27 -5.24 12.54
N ASP A 197 -19.27 -5.87 13.14
CA ASP A 197 -17.87 -5.72 12.77
C ASP A 197 -17.40 -6.93 11.95
N ILE A 198 -16.64 -6.69 10.88
CA ILE A 198 -16.24 -7.69 9.89
C ILE A 198 -14.75 -7.51 9.59
N ALA A 199 -13.94 -8.50 9.95
CA ALA A 199 -12.51 -8.53 9.61
C ALA A 199 -12.29 -9.27 8.29
N GLY A 200 -11.46 -8.70 7.41
CA GLY A 200 -11.15 -9.23 6.10
C GLY A 200 -12.28 -9.05 5.07
N ALA A 201 -12.03 -9.53 3.85
CA ALA A 201 -12.98 -9.46 2.74
C ALA A 201 -14.08 -10.55 2.85
N ASP A 202 -14.81 -10.59 3.97
CA ASP A 202 -15.89 -11.54 4.21
C ASP A 202 -17.22 -11.02 3.62
N PHE A 203 -17.41 -11.28 2.32
CA PHE A 203 -18.60 -10.84 1.58
C PHE A 203 -19.89 -11.47 2.12
N GLY A 204 -19.82 -12.71 2.63
CA GLY A 204 -21.00 -13.38 3.21
C GLY A 204 -21.53 -12.67 4.45
N LYS A 205 -20.64 -12.22 5.34
CA LYS A 205 -21.03 -11.39 6.49
C LYS A 205 -21.46 -9.99 6.07
N LEU A 206 -20.78 -9.37 5.09
CA LEU A 206 -21.12 -8.05 4.59
C LEU A 206 -22.55 -8.01 4.03
N ASP A 207 -22.85 -8.91 3.09
CA ASP A 207 -24.15 -9.00 2.44
C ASP A 207 -25.26 -9.28 3.46
N LYS A 208 -25.01 -10.17 4.43
CA LYS A 208 -25.94 -10.45 5.54
C LYS A 208 -26.18 -9.22 6.41
N ALA A 209 -25.12 -8.49 6.79
CA ALA A 209 -25.23 -7.29 7.61
C ALA A 209 -25.98 -6.15 6.89
N LEU A 210 -25.93 -6.15 5.55
CA LEU A 210 -26.61 -5.19 4.68
C LEU A 210 -28.02 -5.62 4.25
N GLY A 211 -28.51 -6.78 4.69
CA GLY A 211 -29.83 -7.28 4.32
C GLY A 211 -29.97 -7.66 2.84
N VAL A 212 -28.87 -7.99 2.16
CA VAL A 212 -28.91 -8.46 0.77
C VAL A 212 -29.52 -9.86 0.75
N ALA A 213 -30.66 -10.01 0.05
CA ALA A 213 -31.29 -11.31 -0.16
C ALA A 213 -30.39 -12.19 -1.04
N ARG A 214 -30.24 -13.46 -0.68
CA ARG A 214 -29.52 -14.47 -1.49
C ARG A 214 -30.37 -14.95 -2.65
#